data_AF-A0A916FM32-F1
#
_entry.id   AF-A0A916FM32-F1
#
_cell.length_a   1.000
_cell.length_b   1.000
_cell.length_c   1.000
_cell.angle_alpha   90.00
_cell.angle_beta   90.00
_cell.angle_gamma   90.00
#
_symmetry.space_group_name_H-M   'P 1'
#
loop_
_entity.id
_entity.type
_entity.pdbx_description
1 polymer ?
#
loop_
_entity_poly.entity_id
_entity_poly.type
_entity_poly.pdbx_seq_one_letter_code
_entity_poly.pdbx_strand_id
1 'polypeptide(L)'
;MTDQQFESLDDYESFIQRQIESWPPTRRTVLAAAMAERWLHAYEAFSLSESWGDPAVLRQGLEAVWAVVRGDPAAMDWSRLKNQLHEVTPHLDDFDANEALCVCVMVHYAALCCQQAENQSHAVMAVLSGLEAVRPDLLTGDHVPTRWWRQASLQRELNKQLRLIAHLNALTDLRDVPAGLRPFLSDSAIVGEVRPRKAKKAPIALSNRSAFEMYKRMVQADIRGAAGNLDPKQNQELGSILYLAAWLGRYHRRKDLITGEYGALADRAALDRLVAKNRARDRAERDLPAWEAEVRWVIDTTYQNSFNRLDVNAVDAPHGYGPSLRKLWVEAKRRGLSDVEAWESIKAWADHQPEAWSMSSKRRKQSLEALTEYLDRPITWKATADPDFPWRADIEGAAWLIRLNDFPDELMYSLLLGGTVVADFHDWPKAWQRE
;
A
#
# COMPACT_ATOMS: atom_id res chain seq x y z
N MET A 1 -6.53 -12.12 39.78
CA MET A 1 -6.42 -12.18 38.30
C MET A 1 -6.23 -13.64 37.97
N THR A 2 -7.04 -14.19 37.07
CA THR A 2 -6.93 -15.60 36.68
C THR A 2 -5.58 -15.82 36.00
N ASP A 3 -4.82 -16.82 36.44
CA ASP A 3 -3.56 -17.30 35.82
C ASP A 3 -3.80 -17.98 34.45
N GLN A 4 -4.80 -17.50 33.71
CA GLN A 4 -5.19 -18.05 32.42
C GLN A 4 -4.12 -17.68 31.39
N GLN A 5 -3.45 -18.71 30.87
CA GLN A 5 -2.50 -18.58 29.77
C GLN A 5 -3.14 -19.04 28.47
N PHE A 6 -2.80 -18.37 27.38
CA PHE A 6 -3.23 -18.70 26.03
C PHE A 6 -1.99 -18.95 25.18
N GLU A 7 -2.03 -20.00 24.35
CA GLU A 7 -0.89 -20.39 23.51
C GLU A 7 -1.11 -20.11 22.02
N SER A 8 -2.38 -19.91 21.64
CA SER A 8 -2.81 -19.63 20.28
C SER A 8 -4.03 -18.70 20.23
N LEU A 9 -4.32 -18.19 19.03
CA LEU A 9 -5.51 -17.38 18.77
C LEU A 9 -6.78 -18.21 18.97
N ASP A 10 -6.80 -19.44 18.46
CA ASP A 10 -7.92 -20.38 18.58
C ASP A 10 -8.24 -20.70 20.05
N ASP A 11 -7.22 -20.85 20.91
CA ASP A 11 -7.41 -21.06 22.34
C ASP A 11 -8.12 -19.87 22.99
N TYR A 12 -7.67 -18.66 22.66
CA TYR A 12 -8.25 -17.43 23.18
C TYR A 12 -9.68 -17.22 22.66
N GLU A 13 -9.89 -17.40 21.36
CA GLU A 13 -11.20 -17.30 20.72
C GLU A 13 -12.19 -18.29 21.34
N SER A 14 -11.81 -19.56 21.44
CA SER A 14 -12.63 -20.62 22.04
C SER A 14 -12.93 -20.35 23.52
N PHE A 15 -12.01 -19.72 24.23
CA PHE A 15 -12.26 -19.25 25.58
C PHE A 15 -13.33 -18.15 25.61
N ILE A 16 -13.20 -17.10 24.78
CA ILE A 16 -14.17 -16.01 24.71
C ILE A 16 -15.55 -16.51 24.32
N GLN A 17 -15.64 -17.34 23.27
CA GLN A 17 -16.89 -17.95 22.81
C GLN A 17 -17.61 -18.64 23.97
N ARG A 18 -16.93 -19.53 24.71
CA ARG A 18 -17.51 -20.23 25.87
C ARG A 18 -17.94 -19.28 27.00
N GLN A 19 -17.17 -18.23 27.28
CA GLN A 19 -17.51 -17.27 28.34
C GLN A 19 -18.82 -16.52 28.04
N ILE A 20 -19.09 -16.21 26.78
CA ILE A 20 -20.26 -15.40 26.38
C ILE A 20 -21.40 -16.22 25.76
N GLU A 21 -21.24 -17.54 25.63
CA GLU A 21 -22.23 -18.45 25.05
C GLU A 21 -23.57 -18.36 25.81
N SER A 22 -23.53 -18.33 27.14
CA SER A 22 -24.75 -18.22 27.96
C SER A 22 -25.30 -16.79 28.08
N TRP A 23 -24.60 -15.79 27.53
CA TRP A 23 -25.01 -14.39 27.66
C TRP A 23 -26.18 -14.07 26.73
N PRO A 24 -27.17 -13.26 27.18
CA PRO A 24 -28.22 -12.79 26.28
C PRO A 24 -27.62 -11.88 25.19
N PRO A 25 -28.26 -11.77 24.00
CA PRO A 25 -27.76 -10.96 22.88
C PRO A 25 -27.40 -9.53 23.28
N THR A 26 -28.21 -8.89 24.13
CA THR A 26 -27.95 -7.52 24.62
C THR A 26 -26.61 -7.40 25.36
N ARG A 27 -26.20 -8.40 26.14
CA ARG A 27 -24.92 -8.37 26.87
C ARG A 27 -23.73 -8.54 25.92
N ARG A 28 -23.89 -9.38 24.88
CA ARG A 28 -22.89 -9.54 23.82
C ARG A 28 -22.74 -8.25 23.00
N THR A 29 -23.84 -7.53 22.74
CA THR A 29 -23.83 -6.18 22.15
C THR A 29 -23.09 -5.18 23.03
N VAL A 30 -23.36 -5.18 24.34
CA VAL A 30 -22.64 -4.33 25.32
C VAL A 30 -21.14 -4.61 25.29
N LEU A 31 -20.71 -5.88 25.20
CA LEU A 31 -19.30 -6.23 25.09
C LEU A 31 -18.65 -5.63 23.83
N ALA A 32 -19.28 -5.80 22.67
CA ALA A 32 -18.78 -5.24 21.41
C ALA A 32 -18.70 -3.70 21.44
N ALA A 33 -19.74 -3.04 21.96
CA ALA A 33 -19.76 -1.58 22.11
C ALA A 33 -18.69 -1.09 23.09
N ALA A 34 -18.52 -1.78 24.22
CA ALA A 34 -17.50 -1.46 25.22
C ALA A 34 -16.07 -1.61 24.69
N MET A 35 -15.83 -2.60 23.82
CA MET A 35 -14.55 -2.75 23.11
C MET A 35 -14.26 -1.53 22.24
N ALA A 36 -15.23 -1.09 21.43
CA ALA A 36 -15.05 0.08 20.55
C ALA A 36 -14.89 1.38 21.35
N GLU A 37 -15.74 1.60 22.37
CA GLU A 37 -15.69 2.78 23.25
C GLU A 37 -14.32 2.93 23.92
N ARG A 38 -13.77 1.81 24.41
CA ARG A 38 -12.43 1.78 25.01
C ARG A 38 -11.34 2.26 24.05
N TRP A 39 -11.45 1.91 22.78
CA TRP A 39 -10.43 2.15 21.77
C TRP A 39 -10.63 3.47 21.01
N LEU A 40 -11.79 4.13 21.13
CA LEU A 40 -12.16 5.28 20.31
C LEU A 40 -11.15 6.44 20.33
N HIS A 41 -10.51 6.68 21.46
CA HIS A 41 -9.43 7.68 21.59
C HIS A 41 -8.24 7.42 20.64
N ALA A 42 -7.99 6.16 20.24
CA ALA A 42 -6.96 5.82 19.26
C ALA A 42 -7.31 6.34 17.87
N TYR A 43 -8.58 6.27 17.49
CA TYR A 43 -9.08 6.86 16.25
C TYR A 43 -9.08 8.39 16.31
N GLU A 44 -9.47 8.99 17.44
CA GLU A 44 -9.41 10.44 17.64
C GLU A 44 -7.97 10.98 17.49
N ALA A 45 -7.01 10.32 18.12
CA ALA A 45 -5.58 10.67 18.00
C ALA A 45 -5.06 10.50 16.56
N PHE A 46 -5.46 9.42 15.89
CA PHE A 46 -5.18 9.20 14.47
C PHE A 46 -5.71 10.34 13.60
N SER A 47 -7.01 10.60 13.69
CA SER A 47 -7.68 11.59 12.85
C SER A 47 -7.07 12.98 13.02
N LEU A 48 -6.73 13.36 14.26
CA LEU A 48 -6.04 14.61 14.55
C LEU A 48 -4.63 14.66 13.94
N SER A 49 -3.84 13.58 14.07
CA SER A 49 -2.45 13.55 13.62
C SER A 49 -2.28 13.48 12.10
N GLU A 50 -3.19 12.79 11.41
CA GLU A 50 -3.13 12.60 9.95
C GLU A 50 -4.09 13.55 9.21
N SER A 51 -4.88 14.37 9.93
CA SER A 51 -5.92 15.24 9.37
C SER A 51 -6.88 14.49 8.43
N TRP A 52 -7.31 13.31 8.87
CA TRP A 52 -8.09 12.37 8.05
C TRP A 52 -9.24 11.73 8.85
N GLY A 53 -10.34 11.41 8.18
CA GLY A 53 -11.51 10.78 8.79
C GLY A 53 -12.35 11.72 9.66
N ASP A 54 -13.36 11.18 10.34
CA ASP A 54 -14.26 11.93 11.23
C ASP A 54 -14.65 11.10 12.46
N PRO A 55 -14.07 11.39 13.65
CA PRO A 55 -14.41 10.69 14.89
C PRO A 55 -15.89 10.80 15.29
N ALA A 56 -16.61 11.83 14.81
CA ALA A 56 -18.03 12.00 15.10
C ALA A 56 -18.88 10.87 14.50
N VAL A 57 -18.46 10.31 13.35
CA VAL A 57 -19.14 9.16 12.71
C VAL A 57 -19.09 7.93 13.63
N LEU A 58 -17.93 7.63 14.19
CA LEU A 58 -17.76 6.49 15.12
C LEU A 58 -18.54 6.73 16.42
N ARG A 59 -18.50 7.95 16.96
CA ARG A 59 -19.26 8.34 18.14
C ARG A 59 -20.77 8.20 17.92
N GLN A 60 -21.28 8.66 16.77
CA GLN A 60 -22.68 8.51 16.38
C GLN A 60 -23.07 7.02 16.26
N GLY A 61 -22.21 6.20 15.67
CA GLY A 61 -22.41 4.75 15.58
C GLY A 61 -22.52 4.10 16.96
N LEU A 62 -21.63 4.45 17.89
CA LEU A 62 -21.69 3.93 19.26
C LEU A 62 -22.90 4.41 20.04
N GLU A 63 -23.28 5.69 19.93
CA GLU A 63 -24.51 6.19 20.57
C GLU A 63 -25.76 5.46 20.06
N ALA A 64 -25.80 5.09 18.78
CA ALA A 64 -26.87 4.28 18.22
C ALA A 64 -26.92 2.88 18.85
N VAL A 65 -25.76 2.21 18.96
CA VAL A 65 -25.65 0.90 19.60
C VAL A 65 -26.09 0.98 21.06
N TRP A 66 -25.65 2.02 21.79
CA TRP A 66 -26.06 2.23 23.18
C TRP A 66 -27.55 2.54 23.31
N ALA A 67 -28.17 3.22 22.35
CA ALA A 67 -29.61 3.44 22.33
C ALA A 67 -30.39 2.11 22.20
N VAL A 68 -29.95 1.22 21.30
CA VAL A 68 -30.52 -0.14 21.17
C VAL A 68 -30.39 -0.92 22.49
N VAL A 69 -29.23 -0.86 23.15
CA VAL A 69 -29.02 -1.53 24.45
C VAL A 69 -29.99 -1.03 25.53
N ARG A 70 -30.34 0.26 25.52
CA ARG A 70 -31.32 0.87 26.44
C ARG A 70 -32.77 0.50 26.12
N GLY A 71 -33.03 -0.22 25.02
CA GLY A 71 -34.37 -0.49 24.53
C GLY A 71 -35.00 0.69 23.78
N ASP A 72 -34.17 1.65 23.34
CA ASP A 72 -34.57 2.76 22.47
C ASP A 72 -33.91 2.60 21.10
N PRO A 73 -34.37 1.64 20.26
CA PRO A 73 -33.92 1.55 18.89
C PRO A 73 -34.54 2.72 18.12
N ALA A 74 -33.95 3.91 18.25
CA ALA A 74 -34.23 4.98 17.31
C ALA A 74 -34.05 4.42 15.87
N ALA A 75 -34.74 5.02 14.89
CA ALA A 75 -34.66 4.64 13.48
C ALA A 75 -33.27 4.97 12.90
N MET A 76 -32.23 4.29 13.38
CA MET A 76 -30.89 4.39 12.84
C MET A 76 -30.86 3.61 11.54
N ASP A 77 -30.50 4.30 10.47
CA ASP A 77 -30.20 3.70 9.18
C ASP A 77 -28.81 3.04 9.27
N TRP A 78 -28.78 1.76 9.61
CA TRP A 78 -27.55 0.97 9.70
C TRP A 78 -26.81 0.87 8.37
N SER A 79 -27.53 0.93 7.24
CA SER A 79 -26.92 0.94 5.91
C SER A 79 -26.16 2.24 5.66
N ARG A 80 -26.76 3.38 6.03
CA ARG A 80 -26.07 4.67 5.99
C ARG A 80 -24.84 4.68 6.91
N LEU A 81 -24.98 4.21 8.16
CA LEU A 81 -23.84 4.14 9.08
C LEU A 81 -22.72 3.26 8.53
N LYS A 82 -23.05 2.11 7.90
CA LYS A 82 -22.05 1.23 7.27
C LYS A 82 -21.26 1.97 6.18
N ASN A 83 -21.95 2.72 5.32
CA ASN A 83 -21.28 3.49 4.27
C ASN A 83 -20.39 4.59 4.86
N GLN A 84 -20.89 5.33 5.86
CA GLN A 84 -20.10 6.35 6.55
C GLN A 84 -18.87 5.74 7.24
N LEU A 85 -19.02 4.60 7.90
CA LEU A 85 -17.89 3.88 8.51
C LEU A 85 -16.86 3.47 7.45
N HIS A 86 -17.30 3.00 6.28
CA HIS A 86 -16.38 2.65 5.18
C HIS A 86 -15.58 3.87 4.70
N GLU A 87 -16.24 5.02 4.52
CA GLU A 87 -15.58 6.28 4.11
C GLU A 87 -14.53 6.77 5.12
N VAL A 88 -14.76 6.52 6.41
CA VAL A 88 -13.86 6.95 7.50
C VAL A 88 -12.96 5.83 8.02
N THR A 89 -12.92 4.66 7.38
CA THR A 89 -12.01 3.56 7.75
C THR A 89 -10.65 3.72 7.06
N PRO A 90 -9.53 3.88 7.81
CA PRO A 90 -8.23 4.11 7.19
C PRO A 90 -7.73 2.88 6.44
N HIS A 91 -7.18 3.09 5.25
CA HIS A 91 -6.53 2.03 4.48
C HIS A 91 -5.09 1.83 4.97
N LEU A 92 -4.67 0.57 5.14
CA LEU A 92 -3.33 0.23 5.65
C LEU A 92 -2.19 0.60 4.68
N ASP A 93 -2.50 0.74 3.39
CA ASP A 93 -1.52 1.22 2.39
C ASP A 93 -1.18 2.71 2.55
N ASP A 94 -2.12 3.50 3.06
CA ASP A 94 -1.96 4.95 3.22
C ASP A 94 -1.46 5.31 4.63
N PHE A 95 -1.88 4.53 5.63
CA PHE A 95 -1.65 4.82 7.04
C PHE A 95 -1.16 3.59 7.81
N ASP A 96 -0.06 3.77 8.55
CA ASP A 96 0.35 2.83 9.62
C ASP A 96 -0.51 3.11 10.87
N ALA A 97 -1.78 2.72 10.79
CA ALA A 97 -2.85 3.14 11.70
C ALA A 97 -3.74 1.97 12.15
N ASN A 98 -3.13 0.83 12.46
CA ASN A 98 -3.89 -0.40 12.73
C ASN A 98 -4.91 -0.23 13.87
N GLU A 99 -4.57 0.51 14.93
CA GLU A 99 -5.50 0.77 16.03
C GLU A 99 -6.77 1.49 15.56
N ALA A 100 -6.63 2.48 14.67
CA ALA A 100 -7.76 3.25 14.14
C ALA A 100 -8.63 2.40 13.21
N LEU A 101 -8.02 1.54 12.37
CA LEU A 101 -8.74 0.54 11.58
C LEU A 101 -9.55 -0.39 12.50
N CYS A 102 -8.91 -0.96 13.52
CA CYS A 102 -9.57 -1.87 14.45
C CYS A 102 -10.73 -1.21 15.19
N VAL A 103 -10.67 0.08 15.52
CA VAL A 103 -11.81 0.80 16.12
C VAL A 103 -13.01 0.84 15.15
N CYS A 104 -12.79 1.16 13.88
CA CYS A 104 -13.85 1.17 12.87
C CYS A 104 -14.51 -0.21 12.75
N VAL A 105 -13.68 -1.27 12.76
CA VAL A 105 -14.12 -2.67 12.73
C VAL A 105 -14.91 -3.03 14.00
N MET A 106 -14.48 -2.60 15.19
CA MET A 106 -15.23 -2.82 16.44
C MET A 106 -16.60 -2.14 16.42
N VAL A 107 -16.69 -0.89 15.95
CA VAL A 107 -17.98 -0.18 15.82
C VAL A 107 -18.88 -0.91 14.81
N HIS A 108 -18.31 -1.39 13.70
CA HIS A 108 -19.04 -2.20 12.73
C HIS A 108 -19.61 -3.49 13.35
N TYR A 109 -18.80 -4.26 14.09
CA TYR A 109 -19.28 -5.47 14.76
C TYR A 109 -20.30 -5.18 15.85
N ALA A 110 -20.15 -4.08 16.60
CA ALA A 110 -21.15 -3.65 17.57
C ALA A 110 -22.50 -3.33 16.88
N ALA A 111 -22.49 -2.69 15.72
CA ALA A 111 -23.68 -2.45 14.91
C ALA A 111 -24.30 -3.75 14.35
N LEU A 112 -23.47 -4.73 13.96
CA LEU A 112 -23.97 -6.05 13.54
C LEU A 112 -24.60 -6.82 14.71
N CYS A 113 -24.08 -6.68 15.92
CA CYS A 113 -24.69 -7.27 17.12
C CYS A 113 -26.11 -6.75 17.39
N CYS A 114 -26.43 -5.51 17.01
CA CYS A 114 -27.77 -4.95 17.11
C CYS A 114 -28.76 -5.51 16.08
N GLN A 115 -28.27 -6.05 14.96
CA GLN A 115 -29.09 -6.45 13.82
C GLN A 115 -29.41 -7.96 13.80
N GLN A 116 -28.72 -8.76 14.62
CA GLN A 116 -28.82 -10.22 14.61
C GLN A 116 -29.16 -10.76 16.00
N ALA A 117 -30.13 -11.68 16.06
CA ALA A 117 -30.49 -12.34 17.31
C ALA A 117 -29.35 -13.24 17.82
N GLU A 118 -28.71 -13.98 16.91
CA GLU A 118 -27.48 -14.71 17.21
C GLU A 118 -26.27 -13.85 16.86
N ASN A 119 -25.70 -13.19 17.86
CA ASN A 119 -24.64 -12.20 17.69
C ASN A 119 -23.32 -12.57 18.38
N GLN A 120 -23.13 -13.84 18.78
CA GLN A 120 -21.92 -14.29 19.48
C GLN A 120 -20.66 -14.02 18.66
N SER A 121 -20.64 -14.42 17.39
CA SER A 121 -19.47 -14.28 16.52
C SER A 121 -19.05 -12.81 16.36
N HIS A 122 -20.00 -11.89 16.19
CA HIS A 122 -19.68 -10.46 16.08
C HIS A 122 -19.08 -9.90 17.36
N ALA A 123 -19.60 -10.30 18.53
CA ALA A 123 -19.03 -9.90 19.80
C ALA A 123 -17.61 -10.46 20.00
N VAL A 124 -17.35 -11.70 19.59
CA VAL A 124 -16.01 -12.29 19.59
C VAL A 124 -15.07 -11.51 18.67
N MET A 125 -15.49 -11.21 17.45
CA MET A 125 -14.66 -10.45 16.50
C MET A 125 -14.33 -9.03 16.99
N ALA A 126 -15.25 -8.36 17.69
CA ALA A 126 -14.96 -7.08 18.34
C ALA A 126 -13.87 -7.21 19.43
N VAL A 127 -13.88 -8.30 20.20
CA VAL A 127 -12.83 -8.59 21.21
C VAL A 127 -11.49 -8.87 20.52
N LEU A 128 -11.47 -9.74 19.51
CA LEU A 128 -10.26 -10.10 18.77
C LEU A 128 -9.63 -8.90 18.05
N SER A 129 -10.46 -7.96 17.56
CA SER A 129 -9.98 -6.70 16.97
C SER A 129 -9.14 -5.88 17.94
N GLY A 130 -9.34 -6.02 19.26
CA GLY A 130 -8.52 -5.35 20.27
C GLY A 130 -7.11 -5.93 20.39
N LEU A 131 -6.98 -7.24 20.17
CA LEU A 131 -5.66 -7.88 20.10
C LEU A 131 -4.93 -7.49 18.83
N GLU A 132 -5.63 -7.45 17.69
CA GLU A 132 -5.09 -6.99 16.40
C GLU A 132 -4.59 -5.54 16.51
N ALA A 133 -5.35 -4.64 17.15
CA ALA A 133 -4.91 -3.27 17.42
C ALA A 133 -3.54 -3.23 18.14
N VAL A 134 -3.35 -4.08 19.15
CA VAL A 134 -2.09 -4.17 19.91
C VAL A 134 -1.02 -4.97 19.20
N ARG A 135 -1.37 -5.84 18.25
CA ARG A 135 -0.44 -6.67 17.49
C ARG A 135 -1.00 -6.86 16.08
N PRO A 136 -0.61 -5.98 15.14
CA PRO A 136 -0.93 -6.18 13.74
C PRO A 136 -0.45 -7.57 13.27
N ASP A 137 -1.18 -8.14 12.32
CA ASP A 137 -0.97 -9.46 11.73
C ASP A 137 -1.32 -10.65 12.62
N LEU A 138 -2.00 -10.43 13.76
CA LEU A 138 -2.41 -11.53 14.63
C LEU A 138 -3.52 -12.36 13.98
N LEU A 139 -4.44 -11.71 13.28
CA LEU A 139 -5.61 -12.34 12.64
C LEU A 139 -5.37 -12.77 11.18
N THR A 140 -4.30 -12.31 10.54
CA THR A 140 -4.04 -12.55 9.11
C THR A 140 -3.01 -13.64 8.84
N GLY A 141 -2.30 -14.14 9.87
CA GLY A 141 -1.27 -15.16 9.71
C GLY A 141 -1.79 -16.59 9.90
N ASP A 142 -1.37 -17.51 9.01
CA ASP A 142 -1.67 -18.96 9.12
C ASP A 142 -1.13 -19.59 10.42
N HIS A 143 -0.15 -18.96 11.07
CA HIS A 143 0.39 -19.41 12.35
C HIS A 143 0.94 -18.26 13.20
N VAL A 144 0.28 -17.98 14.32
CA VAL A 144 0.77 -17.03 15.33
C VAL A 144 1.82 -17.70 16.22
N PRO A 145 3.08 -17.24 16.24
CA PRO A 145 4.11 -17.87 17.07
C PRO A 145 3.77 -17.78 18.57
N THR A 146 3.89 -18.89 19.31
CA THR A 146 3.63 -18.95 20.77
C THR A 146 4.37 -17.87 21.56
N ARG A 147 5.56 -17.45 21.11
CA ARG A 147 6.33 -16.35 21.74
C ARG A 147 5.60 -15.00 21.73
N TRP A 148 4.67 -14.76 20.82
CA TRP A 148 3.88 -13.52 20.77
C TRP A 148 2.93 -13.43 21.94
N TRP A 149 2.31 -14.54 22.34
CA TRP A 149 1.47 -14.64 23.54
C TRP A 149 2.23 -14.30 24.82
N ARG A 150 3.57 -14.38 24.83
CA ARG A 150 4.40 -13.96 25.97
C ARG A 150 4.81 -12.49 25.94
N GLN A 151 4.44 -11.74 24.89
CA GLN A 151 4.77 -10.31 24.80
C GLN A 151 3.98 -9.50 25.83
N ALA A 152 4.67 -8.60 26.53
CA ALA A 152 4.07 -7.80 27.59
C ALA A 152 2.88 -6.94 27.11
N SER A 153 2.94 -6.38 25.90
CA SER A 153 1.84 -5.58 25.33
C SER A 153 0.58 -6.42 25.11
N LEU A 154 0.73 -7.61 24.50
CA LEU A 154 -0.38 -8.51 24.25
C LEU A 154 -0.97 -9.03 25.57
N GLN A 155 -0.12 -9.39 26.53
CA GLN A 155 -0.55 -9.80 27.87
C GLN A 155 -1.31 -8.69 28.62
N ARG A 156 -0.91 -7.43 28.48
CA ARG A 156 -1.67 -6.30 29.05
C ARG A 156 -3.06 -6.19 28.43
N GLU A 157 -3.18 -6.30 27.11
CA GLU A 157 -4.48 -6.23 26.44
C GLU A 157 -5.39 -7.40 26.79
N LEU A 158 -4.86 -8.62 26.83
CA LEU A 158 -5.59 -9.80 27.30
C LEU A 158 -6.16 -9.56 28.71
N ASN A 159 -5.33 -9.06 29.62
CA ASN A 159 -5.76 -8.74 30.99
C ASN A 159 -6.86 -7.67 31.02
N LYS A 160 -6.79 -6.64 30.16
CA LYS A 160 -7.84 -5.61 30.03
C LYS A 160 -9.16 -6.22 29.53
N GLN A 161 -9.10 -7.08 28.51
CA GLN A 161 -10.26 -7.76 27.95
C GLN A 161 -10.92 -8.70 28.97
N LEU A 162 -10.13 -9.51 29.68
CA LEU A 162 -10.64 -10.39 30.74
C LEU A 162 -11.28 -9.62 31.90
N ARG A 163 -10.70 -8.48 32.31
CA ARG A 163 -11.29 -7.60 33.32
C ARG A 163 -12.62 -7.01 32.85
N LEU A 164 -12.71 -6.58 31.59
CA LEU A 164 -13.96 -6.10 31.02
C LEU A 164 -15.03 -7.19 31.02
N ILE A 165 -14.71 -8.40 30.57
CA ILE A 165 -15.66 -9.53 30.54
C ILE A 165 -16.14 -9.88 31.94
N ALA A 166 -15.23 -9.96 32.91
CA ALA A 166 -15.59 -10.22 34.31
C ALA A 166 -16.49 -9.11 34.88
N HIS A 167 -16.19 -7.84 34.56
CA HIS A 167 -17.00 -6.70 34.97
C HIS A 167 -18.41 -6.77 34.38
N LEU A 168 -18.54 -7.00 33.06
CA LEU A 168 -19.83 -7.14 32.38
C LEU A 168 -20.63 -8.35 32.88
N ASN A 169 -19.97 -9.44 33.23
CA ASN A 169 -20.64 -10.62 33.78
C ASN A 169 -21.33 -10.32 35.11
N ALA A 170 -20.71 -9.47 35.93
CA ALA A 170 -21.20 -9.09 37.26
C ALA A 170 -22.34 -8.06 37.23
N LEU A 171 -22.60 -7.41 36.09
CA LEU A 171 -23.69 -6.45 35.95
C LEU A 171 -25.03 -7.20 35.90
N THR A 172 -25.99 -6.77 36.72
CA THR A 172 -27.32 -7.38 36.81
C THR A 172 -28.35 -6.72 35.90
N ASP A 173 -28.32 -5.40 35.75
CA ASP A 173 -29.15 -4.65 34.79
C ASP A 173 -28.27 -4.06 33.68
N LEU A 174 -28.63 -4.35 32.42
CA LEU A 174 -27.90 -3.89 31.26
C LEU A 174 -28.34 -2.51 30.75
N ARG A 175 -29.48 -1.99 31.22
CA ARG A 175 -30.07 -0.73 30.73
C ARG A 175 -29.34 0.51 31.26
N ASP A 176 -28.82 0.45 32.48
CA ASP A 176 -28.05 1.54 33.10
C ASP A 176 -26.54 1.47 32.79
N VAL A 177 -26.13 0.45 32.02
CA VAL A 177 -24.73 0.15 31.74
C VAL A 177 -23.98 1.33 31.12
N PRO A 178 -24.49 2.10 30.15
CA PRO A 178 -23.70 3.17 29.55
C PRO A 178 -23.21 4.20 30.57
N ALA A 179 -24.02 4.53 31.58
CA ALA A 179 -23.64 5.49 32.62
C ALA A 179 -22.64 4.89 33.62
N GLY A 180 -22.85 3.65 34.07
CA GLY A 180 -21.96 2.99 35.03
C GLY A 180 -20.64 2.46 34.43
N LEU A 181 -20.64 2.13 33.14
CA LEU A 181 -19.52 1.51 32.45
C LEU A 181 -18.52 2.54 31.91
N ARG A 182 -18.96 3.74 31.52
CA ARG A 182 -18.08 4.79 30.99
C ARG A 182 -16.90 5.14 31.90
N PRO A 183 -17.07 5.34 33.23
CA PRO A 183 -15.95 5.54 34.14
C PRO A 183 -14.95 4.37 34.12
N PHE A 184 -15.44 3.13 34.07
CA PHE A 184 -14.60 1.93 33.99
C PHE A 184 -13.84 1.85 32.66
N LEU A 185 -14.46 2.20 31.53
CA LEU A 185 -13.82 2.17 30.21
C LEU A 185 -12.80 3.31 30.01
N SER A 186 -12.95 4.40 30.76
CA SER A 186 -12.03 5.54 30.75
C SER A 186 -10.85 5.37 31.72
N ASP A 187 -10.86 4.33 32.57
CA ASP A 187 -9.74 4.02 33.45
C ASP A 187 -8.52 3.64 32.60
N SER A 188 -7.37 4.27 32.88
CA SER A 188 -6.09 3.97 32.22
C SER A 188 -5.68 2.49 32.26
N ALA A 189 -6.14 1.75 33.28
CA ALA A 189 -5.89 0.33 33.45
C ALA A 189 -6.80 -0.55 32.59
N ILE A 190 -7.84 0.03 31.98
CA ILE A 190 -8.75 -0.61 31.05
C ILE A 190 -8.52 -0.09 29.63
N VAL A 191 -8.39 1.23 29.42
CA VAL A 191 -8.28 1.90 28.12
C VAL A 191 -7.28 1.26 27.14
N GLY A 192 -7.58 1.30 25.84
CA GLY A 192 -6.70 0.77 24.79
C GLY A 192 -5.34 1.49 24.77
N GLU A 193 -4.27 0.82 24.36
CA GLU A 193 -2.95 1.46 24.24
C GLU A 193 -2.78 2.03 22.82
N VAL A 194 -2.71 3.35 22.68
CA VAL A 194 -2.27 3.98 21.43
C VAL A 194 -0.76 3.86 21.34
N ARG A 195 -0.25 3.17 20.32
CA ARG A 195 1.19 3.17 20.09
C ARG A 195 1.63 4.57 19.69
N PRO A 196 2.68 5.15 20.32
CA PRO A 196 3.22 6.40 19.86
C PRO A 196 3.73 6.23 18.43
N ARG A 197 3.09 6.93 17.49
CA ARG A 197 3.54 6.93 16.11
C ARG A 197 4.87 7.63 16.05
N LYS A 198 5.87 6.97 15.46
CA LYS A 198 7.08 7.67 15.07
C LYS A 198 6.62 8.69 14.03
N ALA A 199 6.84 9.99 14.31
CA ALA A 199 6.67 11.01 13.29
C ALA A 199 7.32 10.49 12.00
N LYS A 200 6.56 10.44 10.90
CA LYS A 200 7.10 10.03 9.59
C LYS A 200 8.35 10.88 9.38
N LYS A 201 9.53 10.27 9.56
CA LYS A 201 10.79 10.96 9.26
C LYS A 201 10.63 11.35 7.80
N ALA A 202 10.79 12.64 7.49
CA ALA A 202 10.79 13.10 6.11
C ALA A 202 11.63 12.10 5.31
N PRO A 203 11.08 11.49 4.25
CA PRO A 203 11.76 10.41 3.57
C PRO A 203 13.17 10.88 3.23
N ILE A 204 14.19 10.14 3.70
CA ILE A 204 15.57 10.50 3.44
C ILE A 204 15.72 10.55 1.93
N ALA A 205 16.20 11.68 1.40
CA ALA A 205 16.37 11.84 -0.03
C ALA A 205 17.23 10.67 -0.56
N LEU A 206 16.67 9.90 -1.48
CA LEU A 206 17.34 8.74 -2.07
C LEU A 206 18.23 9.22 -3.22
N SER A 207 19.46 8.72 -3.27
CA SER A 207 20.25 8.79 -4.49
C SER A 207 19.58 7.94 -5.57
N ASN A 208 19.77 8.31 -6.84
CA ASN A 208 19.26 7.52 -7.96
C ASN A 208 19.82 6.09 -7.93
N ARG A 209 21.06 5.93 -7.42
CA ARG A 209 21.67 4.61 -7.21
C ARG A 209 20.91 3.77 -6.19
N SER A 210 20.59 4.33 -5.02
CA SER A 210 19.85 3.61 -3.98
C SER A 210 18.45 3.24 -4.46
N ALA A 211 17.81 4.13 -5.20
CA ALA A 211 16.52 3.89 -5.82
C ALA A 211 16.55 2.77 -6.87
N PHE A 212 17.55 2.78 -7.75
CA PHE A 212 17.77 1.72 -8.73
C PHE A 212 17.93 0.34 -8.08
N GLU A 213 18.80 0.21 -7.07
CA GLU A 213 19.03 -1.07 -6.39
C GLU A 213 17.81 -1.53 -5.58
N MET A 214 17.00 -0.60 -5.07
CA MET A 214 15.72 -0.92 -4.43
C MET A 214 14.70 -1.44 -5.44
N TYR A 215 14.50 -0.73 -6.55
CA TYR A 215 13.61 -1.14 -7.64
C TYR A 215 13.99 -2.51 -8.20
N LYS A 216 15.28 -2.71 -8.51
CA LYS A 216 15.80 -4.01 -8.94
C LYS A 216 15.40 -5.14 -7.99
N ARG A 217 15.58 -4.96 -6.68
CA ARG A 217 15.22 -5.99 -5.69
C ARG A 217 13.72 -6.28 -5.66
N MET A 218 12.88 -5.24 -5.77
CA MET A 218 11.43 -5.41 -5.81
C MET A 218 11.01 -6.20 -7.06
N VAL A 219 11.45 -5.80 -8.24
CA VAL A 219 11.09 -6.52 -9.48
C VAL A 219 11.65 -7.94 -9.51
N GLN A 220 12.87 -8.18 -9.00
CA GLN A 220 13.39 -9.54 -8.86
C GLN A 220 12.64 -10.38 -7.82
N ALA A 221 12.02 -9.77 -6.81
CA ALA A 221 11.11 -10.45 -5.90
C ALA A 221 9.78 -10.76 -6.58
N ASP A 222 9.21 -9.79 -7.29
CA ASP A 222 7.96 -9.94 -8.06
C ASP A 222 8.11 -11.05 -9.11
N ILE A 223 9.22 -11.10 -9.87
CA ILE A 223 9.50 -12.17 -10.85
C ILE A 223 9.61 -13.55 -10.18
N ARG A 224 10.18 -13.64 -8.98
CA ARG A 224 10.33 -14.91 -8.24
C ARG A 224 9.03 -15.36 -7.57
N GLY A 225 8.21 -14.41 -7.12
CA GLY A 225 6.96 -14.63 -6.41
C GLY A 225 5.72 -14.66 -7.29
N ALA A 226 5.81 -14.19 -8.55
CA ALA A 226 4.74 -14.24 -9.51
C ALA A 226 4.19 -15.68 -9.58
N ALA A 227 2.88 -15.81 -9.43
CA ALA A 227 2.16 -17.06 -9.24
C ALA A 227 2.66 -18.17 -10.18
N GLY A 228 3.65 -18.95 -9.73
CA GLY A 228 4.22 -20.05 -10.51
C GLY A 228 3.20 -21.14 -10.87
N ASN A 229 2.00 -21.04 -10.29
CA ASN A 229 0.90 -21.99 -10.45
C ASN A 229 -0.20 -21.51 -11.42
N LEU A 230 -0.18 -20.25 -11.87
CA LEU A 230 -1.18 -19.72 -12.81
C LEU A 230 -0.54 -19.52 -14.18
N ASP A 231 -0.68 -20.52 -15.05
CA ASP A 231 -0.30 -20.43 -16.45
C ASP A 231 -1.43 -19.75 -17.25
N PRO A 232 -1.21 -18.54 -17.82
CA PRO A 232 -2.19 -17.87 -18.66
C PRO A 232 -2.64 -18.72 -19.86
N LYS A 233 -1.79 -19.65 -20.34
CA LYS A 233 -2.13 -20.56 -21.43
C LYS A 233 -3.16 -21.60 -21.05
N GLN A 234 -3.21 -21.98 -19.77
CA GLN A 234 -4.15 -22.97 -19.24
C GLN A 234 -5.50 -22.34 -18.88
N ASN A 235 -5.57 -21.01 -18.76
CA ASN A 235 -6.77 -20.28 -18.36
C ASN A 235 -7.02 -19.13 -19.35
N GLN A 236 -7.44 -19.45 -20.57
CA GLN A 236 -7.62 -18.45 -21.63
C GLN A 236 -8.56 -17.29 -21.21
N GLU A 237 -9.63 -17.59 -20.48
CA GLU A 237 -10.57 -16.59 -19.94
C GLU A 237 -9.89 -15.59 -18.98
N LEU A 238 -8.89 -16.05 -18.21
CA LEU A 238 -8.14 -15.21 -17.27
C LEU A 238 -6.82 -14.70 -17.82
N GLY A 239 -6.43 -15.13 -19.02
CA GLY A 239 -5.09 -14.89 -19.57
C GLY A 239 -4.77 -13.39 -19.64
N SER A 240 -5.65 -12.62 -20.27
CA SER A 240 -5.51 -11.16 -20.40
C SER A 240 -5.41 -10.44 -19.04
N ILE A 241 -6.15 -10.91 -18.03
CA ILE A 241 -6.12 -10.38 -16.66
C ILE A 241 -4.76 -10.66 -16.01
N LEU A 242 -4.22 -11.87 -16.18
CA LEU A 242 -2.91 -12.23 -15.63
C LEU A 242 -1.77 -11.43 -16.28
N TYR A 243 -1.86 -11.19 -17.59
CA TYR A 243 -0.90 -10.34 -18.30
C TYR A 243 -1.00 -8.87 -17.90
N LEU A 244 -2.24 -8.37 -17.74
CA LEU A 244 -2.51 -7.03 -17.21
C LEU A 244 -1.94 -6.85 -15.80
N ALA A 245 -2.13 -7.85 -14.92
CA ALA A 245 -1.58 -7.84 -13.57
C ALA A 245 -0.04 -7.80 -13.55
N ALA A 246 0.61 -8.57 -14.44
CA ALA A 246 2.07 -8.54 -14.58
C ALA A 246 2.57 -7.15 -15.02
N TRP A 247 1.92 -6.54 -16.02
CA TRP A 247 2.23 -5.18 -16.47
C TRP A 247 1.99 -4.14 -15.36
N LEU A 248 0.84 -4.19 -14.68
CA LEU A 248 0.50 -3.30 -13.56
C LEU A 248 1.55 -3.36 -12.46
N GLY A 249 1.97 -4.57 -12.07
CA GLY A 249 3.00 -4.78 -11.06
C GLY A 249 4.27 -3.98 -11.38
N ARG A 250 4.88 -4.21 -12.55
CA ARG A 250 6.09 -3.48 -12.96
C ARG A 250 5.83 -1.99 -13.12
N TYR A 251 4.71 -1.59 -13.72
CA TYR A 251 4.36 -0.19 -13.94
C TYR A 251 4.24 0.58 -12.60
N HIS A 252 3.58 -0.01 -11.60
CA HIS A 252 3.46 0.58 -10.26
C HIS A 252 4.82 0.70 -9.57
N ARG A 253 5.68 -0.33 -9.62
CA ARG A 253 7.04 -0.21 -9.06
C ARG A 253 7.82 0.96 -9.66
N ARG A 254 7.69 1.18 -10.98
CA ARG A 254 8.32 2.31 -11.66
C ARG A 254 7.69 3.64 -11.23
N LYS A 255 6.36 3.72 -11.20
CA LYS A 255 5.62 4.90 -10.76
C LYS A 255 5.99 5.30 -9.34
N ASP A 256 5.83 4.39 -8.38
CA ASP A 256 6.06 4.61 -6.96
C ASP A 256 7.49 5.07 -6.67
N LEU A 257 8.48 4.49 -7.38
CA LEU A 257 9.87 4.92 -7.28
C LEU A 257 10.06 6.37 -7.78
N ILE A 258 9.51 6.71 -8.94
CA ILE A 258 9.70 8.02 -9.59
C ILE A 258 8.89 9.12 -8.88
N THR A 259 7.70 8.81 -8.36
CA THR A 259 6.90 9.75 -7.57
C THR A 259 7.45 9.96 -6.16
N GLY A 260 8.29 9.04 -5.68
CA GLY A 260 8.98 9.14 -4.40
C GLY A 260 8.21 8.53 -3.23
N GLU A 261 7.32 7.57 -3.48
CA GLU A 261 6.59 6.80 -2.44
C GLU A 261 7.57 6.09 -1.49
N TYR A 262 8.71 5.65 -2.03
CA TYR A 262 9.79 5.03 -1.26
C TYR A 262 10.85 6.03 -0.76
N GLY A 263 10.66 7.32 -1.03
CA GLY A 263 11.58 8.40 -0.70
C GLY A 263 11.82 9.34 -1.88
N ALA A 264 11.87 10.64 -1.60
CA ALA A 264 12.11 11.65 -2.62
C ALA A 264 13.48 11.43 -3.26
N LEU A 265 13.50 11.23 -4.57
CA LEU A 265 14.74 11.11 -5.32
C LEU A 265 15.45 12.47 -5.38
N ALA A 266 16.77 12.45 -5.23
CA ALA A 266 17.58 13.66 -5.16
C ALA A 266 17.51 14.53 -6.43
N ASP A 267 17.32 13.90 -7.60
CA ASP A 267 17.40 14.59 -8.89
C ASP A 267 16.03 14.80 -9.57
N ARG A 268 15.22 15.69 -8.98
CA ARG A 268 13.86 15.93 -9.44
C ARG A 268 13.78 16.42 -10.89
N ALA A 269 14.69 17.30 -11.29
CA ALA A 269 14.70 17.88 -12.63
C ALA A 269 14.84 16.81 -13.73
N ALA A 270 15.63 15.78 -13.48
CA ALA A 270 15.81 14.71 -14.45
C ALA A 270 14.62 13.75 -14.50
N LEU A 271 13.94 13.52 -13.37
CA LEU A 271 12.71 12.72 -13.34
C LEU A 271 11.56 13.40 -14.06
N ASP A 272 11.39 14.71 -13.88
CA ASP A 272 10.35 15.45 -14.59
C ASP A 272 10.58 15.39 -16.12
N ARG A 273 11.85 15.46 -16.55
CA ARG A 273 12.22 15.24 -17.97
C ARG A 273 12.01 13.79 -18.42
N LEU A 274 12.28 12.80 -17.58
CA LEU A 274 12.04 11.38 -17.88
C LEU A 274 10.54 11.12 -18.09
N VAL A 275 9.70 11.63 -17.19
CA VAL A 275 8.24 11.51 -17.28
C VAL A 275 7.73 12.21 -18.54
N ALA A 276 8.23 13.41 -18.85
CA ALA A 276 7.87 14.13 -20.07
C ALA A 276 8.28 13.36 -21.34
N LYS A 277 9.49 12.79 -21.35
CA LYS A 277 10.01 11.94 -22.42
C LYS A 277 9.13 10.71 -22.64
N ASN A 278 8.77 10.00 -21.56
CA ASN A 278 7.90 8.82 -21.64
C ASN A 278 6.53 9.17 -22.20
N ARG A 279 5.91 10.25 -21.70
CA ARG A 279 4.63 10.74 -22.22
C ARG A 279 4.70 11.14 -23.69
N ALA A 280 5.77 11.78 -24.12
CA ALA A 280 5.96 12.15 -25.52
C ALA A 280 6.10 10.90 -26.41
N ARG A 281 6.89 9.92 -25.96
CA ARG A 281 7.08 8.63 -26.64
C ARG A 281 5.81 7.78 -26.70
N ASP A 282 4.95 7.89 -25.70
CA ASP A 282 3.67 7.18 -25.68
C ASP A 282 2.61 7.91 -26.53
N ARG A 283 2.57 9.25 -26.47
CA ARG A 283 1.71 10.09 -27.33
C ARG A 283 2.02 9.94 -28.82
N ALA A 284 3.27 9.63 -29.16
CA ALA A 284 3.67 9.38 -30.54
C ALA A 284 3.04 8.10 -31.11
N GLU A 285 2.62 7.15 -30.27
CA GLU A 285 1.86 5.98 -30.69
C GLU A 285 0.39 6.36 -30.91
N ARG A 286 -0.06 6.27 -32.17
CA ARG A 286 -1.40 6.72 -32.59
C ARG A 286 -2.38 5.57 -32.76
N ASP A 287 -1.88 4.35 -32.93
CA ASP A 287 -2.73 3.19 -33.14
C ASP A 287 -3.41 2.79 -31.82
N LEU A 288 -4.63 2.26 -31.92
CA LEU A 288 -5.36 1.71 -30.78
C LEU A 288 -5.36 0.19 -30.81
N PRO A 289 -5.34 -0.49 -29.65
CA PRO A 289 -5.39 -1.93 -29.59
C PRO A 289 -6.75 -2.43 -30.09
N ALA A 290 -6.75 -3.38 -31.02
CA ALA A 290 -7.94 -4.09 -31.47
C ALA A 290 -8.26 -5.28 -30.54
N TRP A 291 -8.35 -5.03 -29.23
CA TRP A 291 -8.73 -6.05 -28.25
C TRP A 291 -10.19 -6.47 -28.43
N GLU A 292 -10.48 -7.72 -28.11
CA GLU A 292 -11.86 -8.21 -27.98
C GLU A 292 -12.64 -7.38 -26.95
N ALA A 293 -13.96 -7.29 -27.12
CA ALA A 293 -14.81 -6.38 -26.34
C ALA A 293 -14.74 -6.65 -24.82
N GLU A 294 -14.67 -7.91 -24.41
CA GLU A 294 -14.56 -8.30 -23.00
C GLU A 294 -13.20 -7.88 -22.41
N VAL A 295 -12.11 -8.18 -23.12
CA VAL A 295 -10.75 -7.76 -22.74
C VAL A 295 -10.67 -6.23 -22.64
N ARG A 296 -11.27 -5.52 -23.61
CA ARG A 296 -11.32 -4.06 -23.60
C ARG A 296 -12.06 -3.53 -22.37
N TRP A 297 -13.21 -4.11 -22.04
CA TRP A 297 -14.01 -3.72 -20.88
C TRP A 297 -13.23 -3.90 -19.56
N VAL A 298 -12.54 -5.03 -19.39
CA VAL A 298 -11.69 -5.27 -18.21
C VAL A 298 -10.62 -4.20 -18.09
N ILE A 299 -9.91 -3.92 -19.19
CA ILE A 299 -8.82 -2.94 -19.18
C ILE A 299 -9.36 -1.53 -18.90
N ASP A 300 -10.43 -1.09 -19.58
CA ASP A 300 -11.02 0.23 -19.32
C ASP A 300 -11.48 0.37 -17.86
N THR A 301 -12.08 -0.69 -17.29
CA THR A 301 -12.46 -0.74 -15.87
C THR A 301 -11.25 -0.62 -14.95
N THR A 302 -10.15 -1.32 -15.26
CA THR A 302 -8.88 -1.20 -14.52
C THR A 302 -8.34 0.23 -14.57
N TYR A 303 -8.40 0.91 -15.71
CA TYR A 303 -7.93 2.29 -15.86
C TYR A 303 -8.80 3.30 -15.10
N GLN A 304 -10.11 3.09 -15.07
CA GLN A 304 -11.05 3.98 -14.38
C GLN A 304 -11.07 3.77 -12.86
N ASN A 305 -10.60 2.61 -12.39
CA ASN A 305 -10.55 2.30 -10.98
C ASN A 305 -9.40 3.07 -10.29
N SER A 306 -9.76 4.06 -9.46
CA SER A 306 -8.82 4.87 -8.69
C SER A 306 -7.94 4.06 -7.73
N PHE A 307 -8.40 2.88 -7.27
CA PHE A 307 -7.60 1.99 -6.43
C PHE A 307 -6.36 1.44 -7.13
N ASN A 308 -6.37 1.39 -8.47
CA ASN A 308 -5.19 0.96 -9.23
C ASN A 308 -4.12 2.04 -9.28
N ARG A 309 -4.36 3.28 -8.83
CA ARG A 309 -3.34 4.34 -8.77
C ARG A 309 -2.55 4.48 -10.08
N LEU A 310 -3.17 4.35 -11.25
CA LEU A 310 -2.52 4.71 -12.51
C LEU A 310 -2.37 6.24 -12.61
N ASP A 311 -1.43 6.72 -13.42
CA ASP A 311 -1.28 8.17 -13.68
C ASP A 311 -2.21 8.69 -14.79
N VAL A 312 -3.00 7.79 -15.38
CA VAL A 312 -3.99 8.05 -16.40
C VAL A 312 -5.24 7.22 -16.14
N ASN A 313 -6.38 7.65 -16.68
CA ASN A 313 -7.69 7.00 -16.52
C ASN A 313 -8.27 6.43 -17.82
N ALA A 314 -7.48 6.40 -18.90
CA ALA A 314 -7.87 5.88 -20.20
C ALA A 314 -6.68 5.22 -20.91
N VAL A 315 -6.98 4.21 -21.74
CA VAL A 315 -5.99 3.38 -22.46
C VAL A 315 -5.14 4.20 -23.45
N ASP A 316 -5.72 5.24 -24.05
CA ASP A 316 -5.11 6.08 -25.07
C ASP A 316 -4.37 7.31 -24.49
N ALA A 317 -4.48 7.54 -23.19
CA ALA A 317 -3.78 8.61 -22.51
C ALA A 317 -2.28 8.30 -22.35
N PRO A 318 -1.39 9.29 -22.52
CA PRO A 318 0.05 9.07 -22.51
C PRO A 318 0.61 8.79 -21.11
N HIS A 319 1.27 7.65 -20.97
CA HIS A 319 1.84 7.18 -19.70
C HIS A 319 3.19 7.82 -19.37
N GLY A 320 3.43 8.15 -18.09
CA GLY A 320 4.66 8.80 -17.63
C GLY A 320 5.76 7.88 -17.10
N TYR A 321 5.42 6.65 -16.70
CA TYR A 321 6.30 5.83 -15.85
C TYR A 321 6.82 4.57 -16.55
N GLY A 322 6.63 4.47 -17.86
CA GLY A 322 7.05 3.35 -18.70
C GLY A 322 6.23 3.32 -20.00
N PRO A 323 6.40 2.30 -20.85
CA PRO A 323 5.51 2.09 -21.99
C PRO A 323 4.09 1.75 -21.50
N SER A 324 3.08 2.35 -22.13
CA SER A 324 1.68 1.97 -21.88
C SER A 324 1.39 0.55 -22.33
N LEU A 325 0.36 -0.07 -21.74
CA LEU A 325 -0.14 -1.36 -22.20
C LEU A 325 -0.51 -1.32 -23.69
N ARG A 326 -1.15 -0.23 -24.13
CA ARG A 326 -1.46 0.05 -25.54
C ARG A 326 -0.21 -0.01 -26.41
N LYS A 327 0.85 0.71 -26.03
CA LYS A 327 2.06 0.81 -26.83
C LYS A 327 2.74 -0.54 -26.99
N LEU A 328 2.87 -1.30 -25.90
CA LEU A 328 3.44 -2.65 -25.93
C LEU A 328 2.63 -3.58 -26.86
N TRP A 329 1.30 -3.53 -26.76
CA TRP A 329 0.41 -4.29 -27.63
C TRP A 329 0.58 -3.91 -29.11
N VAL A 330 0.45 -2.63 -29.44
CA VAL A 330 0.55 -2.14 -30.82
C VAL A 330 1.91 -2.48 -31.43
N GLU A 331 3.00 -2.32 -30.66
CA GLU A 331 4.34 -2.66 -31.12
C GLU A 331 4.47 -4.16 -31.43
N ALA A 332 3.90 -5.02 -30.58
CA ALA A 332 3.84 -6.46 -30.84
C ALA A 332 3.04 -6.78 -32.12
N LYS A 333 1.86 -6.19 -32.29
CA LYS A 333 1.04 -6.38 -33.50
C LYS A 333 1.74 -5.90 -34.77
N ARG A 334 2.49 -4.78 -34.70
CA ARG A 334 3.29 -4.24 -35.81
C ARG A 334 4.41 -5.19 -36.25
N ARG A 335 4.92 -6.02 -35.33
CA ARG A 335 5.90 -7.09 -35.63
C ARG A 335 5.24 -8.36 -36.21
N GLY A 336 3.92 -8.36 -36.41
CA GLY A 336 3.18 -9.51 -36.95
C GLY A 336 2.84 -10.59 -35.92
N LEU A 337 2.96 -10.29 -34.62
CA LEU A 337 2.63 -11.25 -33.56
C LEU A 337 1.12 -11.50 -33.49
N SER A 338 0.74 -12.75 -33.22
CA SER A 338 -0.63 -13.13 -32.85
C SER A 338 -1.03 -12.46 -31.52
N ASP A 339 -2.32 -12.51 -31.16
CA ASP A 339 -2.81 -11.88 -29.92
C ASP A 339 -2.21 -12.54 -28.68
N VAL A 340 -2.03 -13.86 -28.71
CA VAL A 340 -1.36 -14.62 -27.65
C VAL A 340 0.10 -14.19 -27.52
N GLU A 341 0.84 -14.12 -28.63
CA GLU A 341 2.25 -13.69 -28.63
C GLU A 341 2.40 -12.21 -28.24
N ALA A 342 1.42 -11.36 -28.54
CA ALA A 342 1.40 -9.97 -28.10
C ALA A 342 1.25 -9.85 -26.58
N TRP A 343 0.36 -10.64 -25.98
CA TRP A 343 0.24 -10.74 -24.51
C TRP A 343 1.51 -11.32 -23.87
N GLU A 344 2.11 -12.34 -24.47
CA GLU A 344 3.40 -12.88 -24.02
C GLU A 344 4.52 -11.86 -24.09
N SER A 345 4.54 -11.00 -25.13
CA SER A 345 5.49 -9.90 -25.24
C SER A 345 5.31 -8.86 -24.12
N ILE A 346 4.07 -8.59 -23.69
CA ILE A 346 3.79 -7.72 -22.54
C ILE A 346 4.32 -8.36 -21.26
N LYS A 347 4.10 -9.67 -21.06
CA LYS A 347 4.67 -10.40 -19.92
C LYS A 347 6.20 -10.39 -19.95
N ALA A 348 6.79 -10.60 -21.12
CA ALA A 348 8.24 -10.59 -21.29
C ALA A 348 8.83 -9.22 -20.94
N TRP A 349 8.13 -8.12 -21.26
CA TRP A 349 8.50 -6.79 -20.77
C TRP A 349 8.38 -6.70 -19.24
N ALA A 350 7.28 -7.19 -18.65
CA ALA A 350 7.08 -7.20 -17.21
C ALA A 350 8.16 -8.01 -16.46
N ASP A 351 8.61 -9.12 -17.03
CA ASP A 351 9.62 -10.01 -16.45
C ASP A 351 11.06 -9.64 -16.85
N HIS A 352 11.25 -8.67 -17.75
CA HIS A 352 12.56 -8.36 -18.32
C HIS A 352 13.57 -7.97 -17.22
N GLN A 353 14.73 -8.61 -17.19
CA GLN A 353 15.86 -8.19 -16.36
C GLN A 353 16.90 -7.49 -17.24
N PRO A 354 17.01 -6.16 -17.19
CA PRO A 354 17.97 -5.38 -17.97
C PRO A 354 19.41 -5.81 -17.74
N GLU A 355 20.26 -5.72 -18.76
CA GLU A 355 21.70 -6.01 -18.66
C GLU A 355 22.41 -5.16 -17.59
N ALA A 356 21.92 -3.93 -17.37
CA ALA A 356 22.38 -3.05 -16.30
C ALA A 356 22.34 -3.70 -14.91
N TRP A 357 21.49 -4.71 -14.70
CA TRP A 357 21.34 -5.42 -13.43
C TRP A 357 22.43 -6.48 -13.23
N SER A 358 22.96 -7.05 -14.30
CA SER A 358 23.95 -8.14 -14.28
C SER A 358 25.39 -7.66 -14.43
N MET A 359 25.61 -6.38 -14.78
CA MET A 359 26.95 -5.79 -14.83
C MET A 359 27.71 -6.02 -13.53
N SER A 360 28.72 -6.90 -13.61
CA SER A 360 29.52 -7.29 -12.44
C SER A 360 30.18 -6.07 -11.80
N SER A 361 30.37 -6.13 -10.49
CA SER A 361 31.07 -5.09 -9.72
C SER A 361 32.45 -4.74 -10.31
N LYS A 362 33.12 -5.69 -10.97
CA LYS A 362 34.42 -5.48 -11.63
C LYS A 362 34.31 -4.59 -12.88
N ARG A 363 33.38 -4.86 -13.80
CA ARG A 363 33.18 -4.03 -15.01
C ARG A 363 32.69 -2.63 -14.62
N ARG A 364 31.84 -2.55 -13.59
CA ARG A 364 31.39 -1.28 -13.00
C ARG A 364 32.55 -0.48 -12.41
N LYS A 365 33.49 -1.14 -11.71
CA LYS A 365 34.68 -0.48 -11.15
C LYS A 365 35.64 0.04 -12.23
N GLN A 366 35.93 -0.75 -13.26
CA GLN A 366 36.79 -0.32 -14.37
C GLN A 366 36.18 0.86 -15.15
N SER A 367 34.85 0.82 -15.38
CA SER A 367 34.12 1.96 -15.95
C SER A 367 34.28 3.19 -15.05
N LEU A 368 33.99 3.09 -13.75
CA LEU A 368 34.13 4.22 -12.81
C LEU A 368 35.53 4.84 -12.76
N GLU A 369 36.59 4.03 -12.75
CA GLU A 369 37.98 4.53 -12.72
C GLU A 369 38.34 5.31 -13.99
N ALA A 370 37.93 4.82 -15.17
CA ALA A 370 38.08 5.53 -16.43
C ALA A 370 37.19 6.80 -16.51
N LEU A 371 36.14 6.87 -15.69
CA LEU A 371 35.18 7.97 -15.67
C LEU A 371 35.51 9.08 -14.69
N THR A 372 36.34 8.82 -13.67
CA THR A 372 36.70 9.82 -12.66
C THR A 372 37.21 11.11 -13.30
N GLU A 373 38.04 11.01 -14.34
CA GLU A 373 38.55 12.17 -15.09
C GLU A 373 37.42 13.06 -15.66
N TYR A 374 36.35 12.45 -16.19
CA TYR A 374 35.23 13.18 -16.78
C TYR A 374 34.24 13.70 -15.73
N LEU A 375 33.92 12.89 -14.71
CA LEU A 375 32.89 13.20 -13.72
C LEU A 375 33.36 14.23 -12.68
N ASP A 376 34.67 14.31 -12.40
CA ASP A 376 35.23 15.29 -11.46
C ASP A 376 35.54 16.63 -12.12
N ARG A 377 35.55 16.70 -13.46
CA ARG A 377 35.74 17.95 -14.19
C ARG A 377 34.55 18.89 -13.95
N PRO A 378 34.77 20.16 -13.56
CA PRO A 378 33.70 21.14 -13.48
C PRO A 378 33.14 21.43 -14.88
N ILE A 379 31.88 21.10 -15.10
CA ILE A 379 31.19 21.27 -16.40
C ILE A 379 29.88 22.01 -16.16
N THR A 380 29.61 23.01 -16.99
CA THR A 380 28.33 23.72 -17.03
C THR A 380 27.52 23.20 -18.21
N TRP A 381 26.34 22.67 -17.92
CA TRP A 381 25.48 21.98 -18.87
C TRP A 381 24.30 22.86 -19.27
N LYS A 382 24.11 23.05 -20.57
CA LYS A 382 22.99 23.77 -21.15
C LYS A 382 21.82 22.84 -21.42
N ALA A 383 20.62 23.25 -21.03
CA ALA A 383 19.41 22.54 -21.40
C ALA A 383 19.23 22.52 -22.93
N THR A 384 18.80 21.38 -23.47
CA THR A 384 18.37 21.28 -24.87
C THR A 384 16.84 21.09 -24.94
N ALA A 385 16.30 21.22 -26.15
CA ALA A 385 14.90 20.88 -26.46
C ALA A 385 14.70 19.38 -26.72
N ASP A 386 15.78 18.61 -26.86
CA ASP A 386 15.71 17.18 -27.15
C ASP A 386 15.46 16.40 -25.84
N PRO A 387 14.32 15.67 -25.72
CA PRO A 387 14.01 14.91 -24.52
C PRO A 387 14.95 13.72 -24.29
N ASP A 388 15.58 13.19 -25.35
CA ASP A 388 16.56 12.10 -25.24
C ASP A 388 17.94 12.60 -24.81
N PHE A 389 18.30 13.83 -25.20
CA PHE A 389 19.57 14.48 -24.86
C PHE A 389 19.36 15.81 -24.12
N PRO A 390 18.76 15.79 -22.92
CA PRO A 390 18.28 17.00 -22.25
C PRO A 390 19.37 18.02 -21.87
N TRP A 391 20.64 17.62 -21.87
CA TRP A 391 21.76 18.51 -21.57
C TRP A 391 22.92 18.36 -22.55
N ARG A 392 23.55 19.49 -22.88
CA ARG A 392 24.74 19.60 -23.75
C ARG A 392 25.79 20.52 -23.14
N ALA A 393 27.06 20.22 -23.37
CA ALA A 393 28.19 21.12 -23.13
C ALA A 393 29.14 21.09 -24.34
N ASP A 394 29.83 22.20 -24.61
CA ASP A 394 30.89 22.26 -25.61
C ASP A 394 32.24 22.37 -24.88
N ILE A 395 33.05 21.31 -24.95
CA ILE A 395 34.32 21.19 -24.23
C ILE A 395 35.42 20.94 -25.25
N GLU A 396 36.41 21.85 -25.31
CA GLU A 396 37.56 21.74 -26.22
C GLU A 396 37.15 21.58 -27.70
N GLY A 397 36.05 22.22 -28.09
CA GLY A 397 35.51 22.15 -29.45
C GLY A 397 34.72 20.86 -29.76
N ALA A 398 34.58 19.95 -28.80
CA ALA A 398 33.74 18.76 -28.93
C ALA A 398 32.39 18.93 -28.21
N ALA A 399 31.31 18.47 -28.84
CA ALA A 399 29.99 18.43 -28.21
C ALA A 399 29.87 17.20 -27.29
N TRP A 400 29.58 17.47 -26.02
CA TRP A 400 29.28 16.47 -25.00
C TRP A 400 27.77 16.49 -24.74
N LEU A 401 27.15 15.32 -24.66
CA LEU A 401 25.71 15.19 -24.46
C LEU A 401 25.43 14.27 -23.27
N ILE A 402 24.42 14.62 -22.47
CA ILE A 402 23.84 13.69 -21.49
C ILE A 402 22.57 13.10 -22.07
N ARG A 403 22.55 11.78 -22.21
CA ARG A 403 21.36 11.01 -22.51
C ARG A 403 20.65 10.64 -21.22
N LEU A 404 19.33 10.81 -21.20
CA LEU A 404 18.46 10.31 -20.13
C LEU A 404 17.96 8.92 -20.52
N ASN A 405 18.35 7.90 -19.77
CA ASN A 405 18.06 6.49 -20.10
C ASN A 405 16.68 6.04 -19.59
N ASP A 406 16.31 4.78 -19.82
CA ASP A 406 15.03 4.24 -19.33
C ASP A 406 15.10 3.83 -17.84
N PHE A 407 15.36 4.81 -16.97
CA PHE A 407 15.40 4.60 -15.53
C PHE A 407 14.02 4.19 -14.99
N PRO A 408 13.92 3.22 -14.05
CA PRO A 408 15.00 2.51 -13.34
C PRO A 408 15.43 1.16 -13.95
N ASP A 409 15.02 0.84 -15.18
CA ASP A 409 15.50 -0.38 -15.86
C ASP A 409 16.97 -0.21 -16.29
N GLU A 410 17.35 0.99 -16.71
CA GLU A 410 18.73 1.39 -17.00
C GLU A 410 19.29 2.37 -15.94
N LEU A 411 20.61 2.61 -15.95
CA LEU A 411 21.22 3.67 -15.12
C LEU A 411 20.70 5.03 -15.59
N MET A 412 20.49 6.00 -14.68
CA MET A 412 19.80 7.25 -15.00
C MET A 412 20.38 8.01 -16.22
N TYR A 413 21.70 8.08 -16.33
CA TYR A 413 22.37 8.89 -17.34
C TYR A 413 23.39 8.08 -18.16
N SER A 414 23.58 8.49 -19.41
CA SER A 414 24.78 8.19 -20.18
C SER A 414 25.48 9.48 -20.60
N LEU A 415 26.82 9.51 -20.56
CA LEU A 415 27.64 10.56 -21.16
C LEU A 415 28.03 10.15 -22.57
N LEU A 416 27.81 11.03 -23.56
CA LEU A 416 28.20 10.83 -24.94
C LEU A 416 29.21 11.87 -25.40
N LEU A 417 30.31 11.42 -26.00
CA LEU A 417 31.33 12.26 -26.63
C LEU A 417 31.34 11.99 -28.13
N GLY A 418 31.06 13.02 -28.95
CA GLY A 418 30.99 12.84 -30.40
C GLY A 418 29.99 11.75 -30.85
N GLY A 419 28.89 11.59 -30.10
CA GLY A 419 27.85 10.57 -30.37
C GLY A 419 28.15 9.17 -29.83
N THR A 420 29.32 8.92 -29.25
CA THR A 420 29.67 7.63 -28.64
C THR A 420 29.40 7.65 -27.14
N VAL A 421 28.70 6.64 -26.61
CA VAL A 421 28.53 6.48 -25.15
C VAL A 421 29.87 6.13 -24.53
N VAL A 422 30.35 6.99 -23.62
CA VAL A 422 31.60 6.78 -22.88
C VAL A 422 31.36 6.37 -21.42
N ALA A 423 30.18 6.71 -20.87
CA ALA A 423 29.85 6.49 -19.46
C ALA A 423 28.37 6.17 -19.26
N ASP A 424 28.07 5.40 -18.22
CA ASP A 424 26.74 5.32 -17.59
C ASP A 424 26.87 5.58 -16.09
N PHE A 425 25.97 6.38 -15.52
CA PHE A 425 26.01 6.74 -14.11
C PHE A 425 24.61 7.04 -13.55
N HIS A 426 24.46 6.93 -12.23
CA HIS A 426 23.16 7.11 -11.55
C HIS A 426 22.92 8.54 -11.12
N ASP A 427 23.90 9.12 -10.43
CA ASP A 427 23.74 10.37 -9.71
C ASP A 427 24.43 11.50 -10.47
N TRP A 428 23.78 12.66 -10.53
CA TRP A 428 24.38 13.84 -11.15
C TRP A 428 25.69 14.21 -10.42
N PRO A 429 26.84 14.31 -11.13
CA PRO A 429 28.12 14.61 -10.50
C PRO A 429 28.10 15.96 -9.79
N LYS A 430 28.69 16.02 -8.59
CA LYS A 430 28.70 17.25 -7.77
C LYS A 430 29.46 18.41 -8.41
N ALA A 431 30.46 18.10 -9.24
CA ALA A 431 31.23 19.10 -9.97
C ALA A 431 30.45 19.73 -11.14
N TRP A 432 29.31 19.14 -11.54
CA TRP A 432 28.55 19.57 -12.69
C TRP A 432 27.41 20.50 -12.30
N GLN A 433 27.22 21.56 -13.09
CA GLN A 433 26.15 22.53 -12.92
C GLN A 433 25.21 22.49 -14.12
N ARG A 434 23.92 22.74 -13.88
CA ARG A 434 22.92 22.95 -14.94
C ARG A 434 22.65 24.44 -15.02
N GLU A 435 22.68 25.01 -16.23
CA GLU A 435 22.27 26.41 -16.47
C GLU A 435 20.78 26.64 -16.26
#